data_AF-A0A9E5PM78-F1
#
_entry.id   AF-A0A9E5PM78-F1
#
_cell.length_a   1.000
_cell.length_b   1.000
_cell.length_c   1.000
_cell.angle_alpha   90.00
_cell.angle_beta   90.00
_cell.angle_gamma   90.00
#
_symmetry.space_group_name_H-M   'P 1'
#
loop_
_entity.id
_entity.type
_entity.pdbx_description
1 polymer ?
#
loop_
_entity_poly.entity_id
_entity_poly.type
_entity_poly.pdbx_seq_one_letter_code
_entity_poly.pdbx_strand_id
1 'polypeptide(L)'
;MRWLTDDAGRRWSAERVGRTSGMVPAKKTKNAFPEPADIIRFECASDRSEQAREVTARAGLLEQLTETELRALLNVAPRAP
;
A
#
# COMPACT_ATOMS: atom_id res chain seq x y z
N MET A 1 8.01 -6.47 6.27
CA MET A 1 7.91 -5.12 6.86
C MET A 1 9.09 -4.28 6.40
N ARG A 2 8.86 -3.04 5.98
CA ARG A 2 9.90 -2.08 5.55
C ARG A 2 9.72 -0.75 6.28
N TRP A 3 10.81 -0.05 6.56
CA TRP A 3 10.79 1.26 7.19
C TRP A 3 11.06 2.35 6.15
N LEU A 4 10.38 3.48 6.29
CA LEU A 4 10.64 4.68 5.49
C LEU A 4 10.43 5.95 6.34
N THR A 5 10.96 7.06 5.85
CA THR A 5 10.74 8.39 6.42
C THR A 5 9.99 9.26 5.42
N ASP A 6 8.94 9.96 5.87
CA ASP A 6 8.22 10.90 5.02
C ASP A 6 8.97 12.24 4.87
N ASP A 7 8.47 13.12 4.02
CA ASP A 7 9.09 14.44 3.78
C ASP A 7 9.02 15.36 5.01
N ALA A 8 8.17 15.04 6.00
CA ALA A 8 8.07 15.74 7.28
C ALA A 8 9.00 15.15 8.36
N GLY A 9 9.82 14.14 8.02
CA GLY A 9 10.74 13.48 8.96
C GLY A 9 10.07 12.47 9.90
N ARG A 10 8.80 12.10 9.66
CA ARG A 10 8.11 11.09 10.47
C ARG A 10 8.47 9.69 9.98
N ARG A 11 8.58 8.75 10.91
CA ARG A 11 8.93 7.36 10.63
C ARG A 11 7.67 6.53 10.40
N TRP A 12 7.67 5.79 9.31
CA TRP A 12 6.56 4.93 8.89
C TRP A 12 7.01 3.49 8.68
N SER A 13 6.15 2.54 9.02
CA SER A 13 6.29 1.14 8.64
C SER A 13 5.33 0.80 7.51
N ALA A 14 5.87 0.26 6.41
CA ALA A 14 5.12 -0.31 5.31
C ALA A 14 5.09 -1.84 5.43
N GLU A 15 3.89 -2.42 5.46
CA GLU A 15 3.69 -3.86 5.54
C GLU A 15 2.60 -4.33 4.57
N ARG A 16 2.81 -5.51 3.98
CA ARG A 16 1.76 -6.20 3.25
C ARG A 16 0.83 -6.86 4.27
N VAL A 17 -0.37 -6.31 4.43
CA VAL A 17 -1.39 -6.81 5.37
C VAL A 17 -2.41 -7.74 4.73
N GLY A 18 -2.42 -7.79 3.40
CA GLY A 18 -3.33 -8.67 2.68
C GLY A 18 -3.04 -8.71 1.20
N ARG A 19 -3.86 -9.48 0.50
CA ARG A 19 -3.90 -9.56 -0.95
C ARG A 19 -5.35 -9.60 -1.37
N THR A 20 -5.73 -8.77 -2.33
CA THR A 20 -7.05 -8.88 -2.94
C THR A 20 -7.14 -10.26 -3.59
N SER A 21 -8.12 -11.06 -3.17
CA SER A 21 -8.45 -12.27 -3.91
C SER A 21 -8.91 -11.81 -5.29
N GLY A 22 -8.29 -12.30 -6.35
CA GLY A 22 -8.61 -11.95 -7.74
C GLY A 22 -10.03 -12.36 -8.20
N MET A 23 -10.98 -12.52 -7.27
CA MET A 23 -12.37 -12.88 -7.51
C MET A 23 -13.31 -11.78 -7.03
N VAL A 24 -13.67 -10.83 -7.91
CA VAL A 24 -15.06 -10.34 -7.98
C VAL A 24 -15.39 -9.89 -9.40
N PRO A 25 -16.28 -10.60 -10.14
CA PRO A 25 -16.96 -10.02 -11.29
C PRO A 25 -18.44 -9.75 -10.94
N ALA A 26 -18.91 -8.52 -11.18
CA ALA A 26 -20.34 -8.25 -11.34
C ALA A 26 -20.70 -7.77 -12.76
N LYS A 27 -19.78 -7.17 -13.52
CA LYS A 27 -20.02 -6.76 -14.92
C LYS A 27 -18.77 -6.89 -15.80
N LYS A 28 -19.02 -7.41 -17.01
CA LYS A 28 -18.04 -7.86 -18.01
C LYS A 28 -17.31 -6.69 -18.70
N THR A 29 -15.99 -6.70 -18.65
CA THR A 29 -15.14 -6.09 -19.69
C THR A 29 -14.18 -7.15 -20.23
N LYS A 30 -14.06 -7.19 -21.55
CA LYS A 30 -13.35 -8.24 -22.30
C LYS A 30 -11.84 -8.19 -21.99
N ASN A 31 -11.29 -9.33 -21.54
CA ASN A 31 -9.88 -9.73 -21.62
C ASN A 31 -8.84 -9.23 -20.58
N ALA A 32 -9.18 -9.13 -19.30
CA ALA A 32 -8.18 -9.33 -18.25
C ALA A 32 -8.85 -9.77 -16.94
N PHE A 33 -8.38 -10.86 -16.33
CA PHE A 33 -8.63 -11.09 -14.91
C PHE A 33 -7.93 -9.96 -14.13
N PRO A 34 -8.55 -9.36 -13.09
CA PRO A 34 -7.81 -8.42 -12.25
C PRO A 34 -6.62 -9.17 -11.63
N GLU A 35 -5.41 -8.73 -11.94
CA GLU A 35 -4.21 -9.29 -11.31
C GLU A 35 -4.34 -9.16 -9.79
N PRO A 36 -3.92 -10.18 -9.02
CA PRO A 36 -3.90 -10.06 -7.57
C PRO A 36 -3.07 -8.84 -7.16
N ALA A 37 -3.63 -8.02 -6.27
CA ALA A 37 -2.97 -6.83 -5.73
C ALA A 37 -2.67 -7.04 -4.25
N ASP A 38 -1.47 -6.69 -3.82
CA ASP A 38 -1.11 -6.64 -2.41
C ASP A 38 -1.69 -5.37 -1.78
N ILE A 39 -2.24 -5.49 -0.57
CA ILE A 39 -2.68 -4.36 0.25
C ILE A 39 -1.49 -3.98 1.12
N ILE A 40 -0.91 -2.81 0.84
CA ILE A 40 0.20 -2.24 1.60
C ILE A 40 -0.38 -1.26 2.59
N ARG A 41 -0.15 -1.50 3.87
CA ARG A 41 -0.52 -0.63 4.98
C ARG A 41 0.70 0.13 5.46
N PHE A 42 0.54 1.43 5.61
CA PHE A 42 1.51 2.33 6.19
C PHE A 42 1.02 2.75 7.57
N GLU A 43 1.84 2.54 8.59
CA GLU A 43 1.56 2.97 9.96
C GLU A 43 2.64 3.94 10.42
N CYS A 44 2.21 5.05 11.02
CA CYS A 44 3.13 6.05 11.53
C CYS A 44 3.65 5.58 12.89
N ALA A 45 4.95 5.29 12.97
CA ALA A 45 5.60 4.91 14.23
C ALA A 45 5.90 6.12 15.10
N SER A 46 6.09 7.30 14.49
CA SER A 46 6.32 8.56 15.20
C SER A 46 5.06 9.13 15.85
N ASP A 47 3.88 8.85 15.29
CA ASP A 47 2.61 9.39 15.75
C ASP A 47 1.51 8.32 15.65
N ARG A 48 1.14 7.75 16.81
CA ARG A 48 0.10 6.72 16.90
C ARG A 48 -1.33 7.26 16.74
N SER A 49 -1.50 8.58 16.71
CA SER A 49 -2.79 9.22 16.44
C SER A 49 -3.09 9.38 14.95
N GLU A 50 -2.04 9.36 14.10
CA GLU A 50 -2.20 9.35 12.65
C GLU A 50 -2.80 8.00 12.23
N GLN A 51 -3.91 8.07 11.50
CA GLN A 51 -4.56 6.89 10.95
C GLN A 51 -3.63 6.16 9.98
N ALA A 52 -3.68 4.83 9.99
CA ALA A 52 -3.00 4.03 9.00
C ALA A 52 -3.43 4.44 7.59
N ARG A 53 -2.55 4.28 6.60
CA ARG A 53 -2.85 4.53 5.19
C ARG A 53 -2.74 3.23 4.43
N GLU A 54 -3.66 2.99 3.50
CA GLU A 54 -3.69 1.72 2.77
C GLU A 54 -3.73 1.98 1.27
N VAL A 55 -2.88 1.25 0.53
CA VAL A 55 -2.85 1.29 -0.92
C VAL A 55 -2.85 -0.12 -1.49
N THR A 56 -3.60 -0.32 -2.56
CA THR A 56 -3.54 -1.54 -3.38
C THR A 56 -2.46 -1.36 -4.44
N ALA A 57 -1.48 -2.26 -4.44
CA ALA A 57 -0.40 -2.28 -5.42
C ALA A 57 -0.28 -3.65 -6.06
N ARG A 58 0.40 -3.75 -7.21
CA ARG A 58 0.65 -5.05 -7.86
C ARG A 58 1.32 -6.03 -6.88
N ALA A 59 0.95 -7.31 -6.94
CA ALA A 59 1.56 -8.33 -6.08
C ALA A 59 3.10 -8.33 -6.20
N GLY A 60 3.79 -8.36 -5.06
CA GLY A 60 5.27 -8.36 -4.98
C GLY A 60 5.92 -6.99 -5.22
N LEU A 61 5.13 -5.92 -5.42
CA LEU A 61 5.69 -4.59 -5.65
C LEU A 61 6.41 -4.05 -4.41
N LEU A 62 5.90 -4.31 -3.20
CA LEU A 62 6.48 -3.82 -1.95
C LEU A 62 7.97 -4.21 -1.81
N GLU A 63 8.34 -5.40 -2.25
CA GLU A 63 9.70 -5.92 -2.22
C GLU A 63 10.61 -5.33 -3.31
N GLN A 64 10.03 -4.83 -4.40
CA GLN A 64 10.75 -4.27 -5.55
C GLN A 64 10.98 -2.76 -5.46
N LEU A 65 10.15 -2.05 -4.69
CA LEU A 65 10.21 -0.59 -4.62
C LEU A 65 11.47 -0.10 -3.92
N THR A 66 12.02 1.00 -4.41
CA THR A 66 13.01 1.79 -3.68
C THR A 66 12.34 2.53 -2.51
N GLU A 67 13.14 3.04 -1.57
CA GLU A 67 12.61 3.88 -0.48
C GLU A 67 11.90 5.13 -1.01
N THR A 68 12.45 5.75 -2.07
CA THR A 68 11.87 6.93 -2.73
C THR A 68 10.48 6.63 -3.29
N GLU A 69 10.30 5.47 -3.95
CA GLU A 69 9.01 5.07 -4.50
C GLU A 69 8.01 4.69 -3.41
N LEU A 70 8.46 4.06 -2.32
CA LEU A 70 7.62 3.81 -1.15
C LEU A 70 7.14 5.11 -0.50
N ARG A 71 8.00 6.12 -0.41
CA ARG A 71 7.63 7.45 0.08
C ARG A 71 6.61 8.12 -0.85
N ALA A 72 6.80 8.02 -2.16
CA ALA A 72 5.82 8.52 -3.13
C ALA A 72 4.46 7.83 -2.96
N LEU A 73 4.44 6.50 -2.75
CA LEU A 73 3.21 5.76 -2.46
C LEU A 73 2.54 6.20 -1.15
N LEU A 74 3.32 6.38 -0.08
CA LEU A 74 2.80 6.89 1.20
C LEU A 74 2.10 8.25 1.03
N ASN A 75 2.67 9.14 0.23
CA ASN A 75 2.15 10.49 0.00
C ASN A 75 0.79 10.47 -0.73
N VAL A 76 0.54 9.48 -1.59
CA VAL A 76 -0.74 9.32 -2.32
C VAL A 76 -1.71 8.34 -1.66
N ALA A 77 -1.26 7.56 -0.67
CA ALA A 77 -2.09 6.55 -0.02
C ALA A 77 -3.23 7.22 0.79
N PRO A 78 -4.49 6.82 0.56
CA PRO A 78 -5.62 7.31 1.35
C PRO A 78 -5.53 6.81 2.80
N ARG A 79 -6.16 7.56 3.72
CA ARG A 79 -6.36 7.10 5.10
C ARG A 79 -7.24 5.86 5.09
N ALA A 80 -6.85 4.85 5.85
CA ALA A 80 -7.63 3.66 6.06
C ALA A 80 -8.95 4.03 6.77
N PRO A 81 -10.08 3.41 6.39
CA PRO A 81 -11.38 3.64 7.02
C PRO A 81 -11.45 3.15 8.46
#